data_AF-A0A1I3CNS9-F1
#
_entry.id   AF-A0A1I3CNS9-F1
#
_cell.length_a   1.000
_cell.length_b   1.000
_cell.length_c   1.000
_cell.angle_alpha   90.00
_cell.angle_beta   90.00
_cell.angle_gamma   90.00
#
_symmetry.space_group_name_H-M   'P 1'
#
loop_
_entity.id
_entity.type
_entity.pdbx_description
1 polymer ?
#
loop_
_entity_poly.entity_id
_entity_poly.type
_entity_poly.pdbx_seq_one_letter_code
_entity_poly.pdbx_strand_id
1 'polypeptide(L)'
;MTSGWAAAGFALFTWWFSTGLILLIVNRAERGRARAPARAALFSLPVLALGAAGVVLSRGDASVPGAYVAFLSAIAIWGWIELAFLTGVLTGPVLRPCPEDVPEWERFVRAWGVIAYSEMSLVAALAALWLHLEGAANPVAFWTFATLFGARLTAKLNLWLGVPHVHAEMLPRRLSHVASHFRIRRPTPFFALSVTLLTLAVGGWTWTAATAEAPAAAVGAALVAALTALALVEHWLMVVPIPDGVLWRWTEARGARKPAP
;
A
#
# COMPACT_ATOMS: atom_id res chain seq x y z
N MET A 1 -27.32 1.15 -6.79
CA MET A 1 -26.33 1.72 -7.74
C MET A 1 -25.75 3.06 -7.25
N THR A 2 -26.54 4.02 -6.78
CA THR A 2 -26.04 5.31 -6.23
C THR A 2 -25.08 5.15 -5.05
N SER A 3 -25.31 4.15 -4.18
CA SER A 3 -24.44 3.83 -3.04
C SER A 3 -23.05 3.30 -3.44
N GLY A 4 -22.95 2.57 -4.57
CA GLY A 4 -21.68 1.99 -5.03
C GLY A 4 -20.72 3.04 -5.58
N TRP A 5 -21.24 4.04 -6.32
CA TRP A 5 -20.44 5.16 -6.81
C TRP A 5 -19.92 6.04 -5.67
N ALA A 6 -20.75 6.26 -4.64
CA ALA A 6 -20.32 6.97 -3.44
C ALA A 6 -19.21 6.22 -2.70
N ALA A 7 -19.33 4.90 -2.55
CA ALA A 7 -18.30 4.05 -1.95
C ALA A 7 -16.99 4.09 -2.76
N ALA A 8 -17.06 3.98 -4.08
CA ALA A 8 -15.89 4.07 -4.94
C ALA A 8 -15.20 5.43 -4.82
N GLY A 9 -15.95 6.53 -4.93
CA GLY A 9 -15.40 7.88 -4.74
C GLY A 9 -14.76 8.08 -3.36
N PHE A 10 -15.37 7.53 -2.31
CA PHE A 10 -14.83 7.55 -0.96
C PHE A 10 -13.53 6.76 -0.84
N ALA A 11 -13.45 5.56 -1.42
CA ALA A 11 -12.25 4.74 -1.43
C ALA A 11 -11.10 5.43 -2.17
N LEU A 12 -11.37 6.00 -3.35
CA LEU A 12 -10.39 6.76 -4.13
C LEU A 12 -9.86 7.96 -3.35
N PHE A 13 -10.77 8.76 -2.77
CA PHE A 13 -10.39 9.91 -1.95
C PHE A 13 -9.54 9.48 -0.76
N THR A 14 -9.97 8.45 -0.03
CA THR A 14 -9.28 7.95 1.17
C THR A 14 -7.87 7.46 0.82
N TRP A 15 -7.74 6.66 -0.23
CA TRP A 15 -6.44 6.20 -0.69
C TRP A 15 -5.54 7.38 -1.08
N TRP A 16 -6.00 8.24 -1.99
CA TRP A 16 -5.22 9.38 -2.47
C TRP A 16 -4.77 10.30 -1.34
N PHE A 17 -5.71 10.64 -0.45
CA PHE A 17 -5.46 11.52 0.68
C PHE A 17 -4.48 10.88 1.67
N SER A 18 -4.66 9.59 2.01
CA SER A 18 -3.77 8.88 2.93
C SER A 18 -2.34 8.78 2.41
N THR A 19 -2.15 8.40 1.14
CA THR A 19 -0.84 8.33 0.48
C THR A 19 -0.18 9.71 0.42
N GLY A 20 -0.93 10.74 0.00
CA GLY A 20 -0.41 12.11 -0.04
C GLY A 20 -0.01 12.65 1.33
N LEU A 21 -0.80 12.34 2.37
CA LEU A 21 -0.51 12.76 3.75
C LEU A 21 0.75 12.08 4.28
N ILE A 22 0.91 10.77 4.06
CA ILE A 22 2.11 10.03 4.46
C ILE A 22 3.36 10.64 3.80
N LEU A 23 3.32 10.86 2.49
CA LEU A 23 4.44 11.47 1.75
C LEU A 23 4.75 12.88 2.25
N LEU A 24 3.73 13.69 2.53
CA LEU A 24 3.90 15.04 3.07
C LEU A 24 4.58 15.01 4.45
N ILE A 25 4.16 14.11 5.34
CA ILE A 25 4.75 13.93 6.68
C ILE A 25 6.21 13.50 6.55
N VAL A 26 6.51 12.50 5.72
CA VAL A 26 7.87 11.98 5.50
C VAL A 26 8.77 13.08 4.92
N ASN A 27 8.34 13.73 3.85
CA ASN A 27 9.10 14.81 3.19
C ASN A 27 9.32 16.02 4.11
N ARG A 28 8.39 16.31 5.03
CA ARG A 28 8.57 17.36 6.03
C ARG A 28 9.51 16.92 7.15
N ALA A 29 9.43 15.66 7.58
CA ALA A 29 10.30 15.11 8.60
C ALA A 29 11.76 14.99 8.13
N GLU A 30 12.00 14.65 6.87
CA GLU A 30 13.36 14.62 6.28
C GLU A 30 14.04 16.00 6.25
N ARG A 31 13.27 17.10 6.23
CA ARG A 31 13.79 18.47 6.32
C ARG A 31 14.17 18.90 7.74
N GLY A 32 13.74 18.15 8.74
CA GLY A 32 13.99 18.42 10.15
C GLY A 32 15.33 17.86 10.64
N ARG A 33 15.43 17.70 11.96
CA ARG A 33 16.60 17.07 12.61
C ARG A 33 16.68 15.58 12.25
N ALA A 34 17.85 14.97 12.41
CA ALA A 34 18.10 13.56 12.08
C ALA A 34 17.09 12.55 12.69
N ARG A 35 16.50 12.87 13.86
CA ARG A 35 15.48 12.03 14.53
C ARG A 35 14.03 12.37 14.18
N ALA A 36 13.77 13.38 13.35
CA ALA A 36 12.42 13.84 13.02
C ALA A 36 11.56 12.77 12.31
N PRO A 37 12.09 11.94 11.38
CA PRO A 37 11.33 10.83 10.79
C PRO A 37 10.86 9.80 11.82
N ALA A 38 11.75 9.35 12.72
CA ALA A 38 11.39 8.39 13.77
C ALA A 38 10.35 8.95 14.76
N ARG A 39 10.43 10.25 15.08
CA ARG A 39 9.40 10.92 15.89
C ARG A 39 8.06 10.99 15.18
N ALA A 40 8.04 11.21 13.86
CA ALA A 40 6.80 11.24 13.10
C ALA A 40 6.07 9.90 13.14
N ALA A 41 6.79 8.78 13.04
CA ALA A 41 6.22 7.43 13.21
C ALA A 41 5.74 7.15 14.65
N LEU A 42 6.47 7.65 15.66
CA LEU A 42 6.05 7.51 17.06
C LEU A 42 4.77 8.31 17.34
N PHE A 43 4.70 9.56 16.89
CA PHE A 43 3.54 10.42 17.10
C PHE A 43 2.30 10.01 16.28
N SER A 44 2.46 9.17 15.26
CA SER A 44 1.35 8.59 14.51
C SER A 44 0.81 7.29 15.13
N LEU A 45 1.41 6.77 16.22
CA LEU A 45 0.88 5.58 16.94
C LEU A 45 -0.61 5.67 17.31
N PRO A 46 -1.18 6.84 17.69
CA PRO A 46 -2.62 6.96 17.91
C PRO A 46 -3.45 6.56 16.69
N VAL A 47 -2.95 6.73 15.45
CA VAL A 47 -3.64 6.29 14.23
C VAL A 47 -3.73 4.76 14.17
N LEU A 48 -2.65 4.07 14.53
CA LEU A 48 -2.66 2.60 14.64
C LEU A 48 -3.64 2.13 15.72
N ALA A 49 -3.63 2.76 16.89
CA ALA A 49 -4.52 2.42 18.00
C ALA A 49 -5.99 2.65 17.64
N LEU A 50 -6.31 3.77 16.97
CA LEU A 50 -7.65 4.06 16.47
C LEU A 50 -8.08 3.06 15.39
N GLY A 51 -7.16 2.67 14.49
CA GLY A 51 -7.43 1.62 13.49
C GLY A 51 -7.76 0.28 14.17
N ALA A 52 -6.96 -0.14 15.15
CA ALA A 52 -7.22 -1.37 15.89
C ALA A 52 -8.56 -1.31 16.66
N ALA A 53 -8.85 -0.18 17.33
CA ALA A 53 -10.13 0.03 18.01
C ALA A 53 -11.32 -0.01 17.03
N GLY A 54 -11.17 0.61 15.85
CA GLY A 54 -12.20 0.61 14.82
C GLY A 54 -12.48 -0.79 14.25
N VAL A 55 -11.46 -1.65 14.10
CA VAL A 55 -11.65 -3.08 13.75
C VAL A 55 -12.49 -3.79 14.82
N VAL A 56 -12.15 -3.61 16.10
CA VAL A 56 -12.89 -4.26 17.20
C VAL A 56 -14.34 -3.78 17.26
N LEU A 57 -14.57 -2.47 17.11
CA LEU A 57 -15.91 -1.87 17.15
C LEU A 57 -16.76 -2.27 15.93
N SER A 58 -16.15 -2.38 14.75
CA SER A 58 -16.87 -2.73 13.51
C SER A 58 -17.09 -4.23 13.31
N ARG A 59 -16.39 -5.11 14.05
CA ARG A 59 -16.45 -6.58 13.90
C ARG A 59 -17.88 -7.12 13.86
N GLY A 60 -18.73 -6.68 14.79
CA GLY A 60 -20.13 -7.10 14.90
C GLY A 60 -21.12 -6.17 14.21
N ASP A 61 -20.67 -5.05 13.66
CA ASP A 61 -21.53 -4.04 13.06
C ASP A 61 -21.76 -4.33 11.57
N ALA A 62 -22.87 -5.02 11.28
CA ALA A 62 -23.32 -5.33 9.93
C ALA A 62 -24.09 -4.18 9.25
N SER A 63 -23.90 -2.93 9.71
CA SER A 63 -24.49 -1.74 9.10
C SER A 63 -23.58 -1.12 8.03
N VAL A 64 -24.15 -0.25 7.20
CA VAL A 64 -23.38 0.51 6.19
C VAL A 64 -22.28 1.36 6.84
N PRO A 65 -22.52 2.13 7.93
CA PRO A 65 -21.47 2.80 8.69
C PRO A 65 -20.37 1.84 9.16
N GLY A 66 -20.74 0.66 9.66
CA GLY A 66 -19.80 -0.38 10.06
C GLY A 66 -18.82 -0.77 8.96
N ALA A 67 -19.29 -0.90 7.70
CA ALA A 67 -18.43 -1.19 6.56
C ALA A 67 -17.39 -0.09 6.30
N TYR A 68 -17.79 1.19 6.40
CA TYR A 68 -16.87 2.32 6.26
C TYR A 68 -15.86 2.40 7.40
N VAL A 69 -16.29 2.16 8.64
CA VAL A 69 -15.39 2.11 9.81
C VAL A 69 -14.36 1.00 9.64
N ALA A 70 -14.79 -0.20 9.25
CA ALA A 70 -13.90 -1.33 8.99
C ALA A 70 -12.87 -1.01 7.89
N PHE A 71 -13.31 -0.42 6.77
CA PHE A 71 -12.43 0.01 5.68
C PHE A 71 -11.40 1.06 6.14
N LEU A 72 -11.85 2.14 6.78
CA LEU A 72 -10.96 3.19 7.29
C LEU A 72 -9.96 2.65 8.32
N SER A 73 -10.39 1.71 9.16
CA SER A 73 -9.55 1.07 10.16
C SER A 73 -8.42 0.27 9.52
N ALA A 74 -8.71 -0.49 8.46
CA ALA A 74 -7.68 -1.19 7.70
C ALA A 74 -6.68 -0.23 7.04
N ILE A 75 -7.17 0.88 6.46
CA ILE A 75 -6.31 1.93 5.89
C ILE A 75 -5.44 2.59 6.96
N ALA A 76 -5.97 2.84 8.17
CA ALA A 76 -5.21 3.43 9.27
C ALA A 76 -4.09 2.52 9.75
N ILE A 77 -4.35 1.22 9.93
CA ILE A 77 -3.35 0.21 10.30
C ILE A 77 -2.28 0.13 9.21
N TRP A 78 -2.70 -0.02 7.95
CA TRP A 78 -1.79 -0.08 6.80
C TRP A 78 -0.93 1.17 6.68
N GLY A 79 -1.55 2.35 6.71
CA GLY A 79 -0.89 3.63 6.54
C GLY A 79 0.12 3.93 7.65
N TRP A 80 -0.14 3.47 8.88
CA TRP A 80 0.86 3.58 9.95
C TRP A 80 2.07 2.68 9.70
N ILE A 81 1.87 1.43 9.29
CA ILE A 81 2.98 0.51 8.95
C ILE A 81 3.81 1.10 7.81
N GLU A 82 3.15 1.67 6.78
CA GLU A 82 3.83 2.30 5.66
C GLU A 82 4.61 3.55 6.07
N LEU A 83 4.04 4.41 6.91
CA LEU A 83 4.74 5.57 7.45
C LEU A 83 5.96 5.15 8.28
N ALA A 84 5.83 4.13 9.12
CA ALA A 84 6.92 3.58 9.92
C ALA A 84 8.03 2.96 9.05
N PHE A 85 7.66 2.34 7.94
CA PHE A 85 8.62 1.88 6.92
C PHE A 85 9.35 3.05 6.25
N LEU A 86 8.61 4.03 5.70
CA LEU A 86 9.18 5.17 4.97
C LEU A 86 10.05 6.09 5.84
N THR A 87 9.79 6.14 7.15
CA THR A 87 10.59 6.91 8.11
C THR A 87 11.84 6.17 8.61
N GLY A 88 12.03 4.91 8.21
CA GLY A 88 13.19 4.11 8.61
C GLY A 88 13.07 3.43 9.99
N VAL A 89 11.89 3.46 10.61
CA VAL A 89 11.65 2.79 11.91
C VAL A 89 11.46 1.29 11.72
N LEU A 90 10.78 0.87 10.66
CA LEU A 90 10.55 -0.53 10.28
C LEU A 90 11.36 -0.93 9.04
N THR A 91 12.62 -0.51 8.94
CA THR A 91 13.56 -1.02 7.91
C THR A 91 14.30 -2.24 8.43
N GLY A 92 14.59 -3.20 7.55
CA GLY A 92 15.29 -4.43 7.90
C GLY A 92 16.79 -4.23 8.23
N PRO A 93 17.50 -5.31 8.60
CA PRO A 93 18.87 -5.28 9.13
C PRO A 93 19.94 -4.82 8.13
N VAL A 94 19.63 -4.79 6.83
CA VAL A 94 20.57 -4.38 5.79
C VAL A 94 20.44 -2.88 5.53
N LEU A 95 21.40 -2.10 6.02
CA LEU A 95 21.45 -0.64 5.84
C LEU A 95 22.48 -0.18 4.79
N ARG A 96 23.16 -1.13 4.11
CA ARG A 96 24.28 -0.86 3.21
C ARG A 96 23.86 -1.04 1.74
N PRO A 97 24.39 -0.24 0.80
CA PRO A 97 24.17 -0.43 -0.63
C PRO A 97 24.61 -1.84 -1.07
N CYS A 98 23.91 -2.41 -2.06
CA CYS A 98 24.30 -3.70 -2.62
C CYS A 98 25.58 -3.54 -3.45
N PRO A 99 26.61 -4.39 -3.23
CA PRO A 99 27.78 -4.46 -4.10
C PRO A 99 27.39 -4.79 -5.55
N GLU A 100 28.20 -4.36 -6.52
CA GLU A 100 27.92 -4.57 -7.94
C GLU A 100 28.04 -6.06 -8.33
N ASP A 101 28.98 -6.80 -7.74
CA ASP A 101 29.33 -8.19 -8.09
C ASP A 101 28.75 -9.27 -7.16
N VAL A 102 27.46 -9.18 -6.78
CA VAL A 102 26.78 -10.27 -6.05
C VAL A 102 25.85 -11.10 -6.96
N PRO A 103 25.81 -12.45 -6.76
CA PRO A 103 24.85 -13.34 -7.42
C PRO A 103 23.40 -12.87 -7.25
N GLU A 104 22.55 -13.16 -8.23
CA GLU A 104 21.15 -12.67 -8.25
C GLU A 104 20.34 -13.12 -7.02
N TRP A 105 20.57 -14.34 -6.53
CA TRP A 105 19.91 -14.87 -5.33
C TRP A 105 20.34 -14.10 -4.06
N GLU A 106 21.62 -13.72 -3.95
CA GLU A 106 22.14 -12.98 -2.81
C GLU A 106 21.65 -11.52 -2.83
N ARG A 107 21.55 -10.92 -4.03
CA ARG A 107 20.92 -9.61 -4.22
C ARG A 107 19.46 -9.62 -3.79
N PHE A 108 18.73 -10.69 -4.07
CA PHE A 108 17.35 -10.87 -3.62
C PHE A 108 17.26 -10.96 -2.09
N VAL A 109 18.10 -11.79 -1.44
CA VAL A 109 18.12 -11.90 0.03
C VAL A 109 18.49 -10.57 0.68
N ARG A 110 19.45 -9.83 0.12
CA ARG A 110 19.83 -8.50 0.61
C ARG A 110 18.72 -7.47 0.43
N ALA A 111 18.07 -7.43 -0.74
CA ALA A 111 16.93 -6.54 -1.00
C ALA A 111 15.75 -6.84 -0.07
N TRP A 112 15.45 -8.14 0.16
CA TRP A 112 14.48 -8.57 1.15
C TRP A 112 14.88 -8.14 2.56
N GLY A 113 16.17 -8.27 2.90
CA GLY A 113 16.75 -7.82 4.16
C GLY A 113 16.66 -6.31 4.41
N VAL A 114 16.41 -5.48 3.40
CA VAL A 114 16.14 -4.03 3.58
C VAL A 114 14.70 -3.79 4.02
N ILE A 115 13.76 -4.65 3.62
CA ILE A 115 12.31 -4.48 3.86
C ILE A 115 11.72 -5.51 4.83
N ALA A 116 12.53 -6.44 5.35
CA ALA A 116 12.05 -7.61 6.08
C ALA A 116 11.12 -7.28 7.26
N TYR A 117 11.44 -6.25 8.04
CA TYR A 117 10.63 -5.89 9.22
C TYR A 117 9.28 -5.26 8.86
N SER A 118 9.19 -4.50 7.77
CA SER A 118 7.91 -3.99 7.30
C SER A 118 7.04 -5.10 6.73
N GLU A 119 7.64 -6.04 5.98
CA GLU A 119 6.94 -7.24 5.49
C GLU A 119 6.43 -8.12 6.63
N MET A 120 7.27 -8.40 7.63
CA MET A 120 6.85 -9.15 8.83
C MET A 120 5.73 -8.45 9.58
N SER A 121 5.76 -7.12 9.68
CA SER A 121 4.71 -6.33 10.33
C SER A 121 3.38 -6.41 9.55
N LEU A 122 3.45 -6.36 8.21
CA LEU A 122 2.27 -6.54 7.36
C LEU A 122 1.68 -7.95 7.49
N VAL A 123 2.52 -8.98 7.46
CA VAL A 123 2.08 -10.38 7.64
C VAL A 123 1.47 -10.58 9.03
N ALA A 124 2.09 -10.05 10.08
CA ALA A 124 1.56 -10.12 11.43
C ALA A 124 0.22 -9.40 11.56
N ALA A 125 0.08 -8.21 10.95
CA ALA A 125 -1.19 -7.48 10.93
C ALA A 125 -2.27 -8.25 10.17
N LEU A 126 -1.95 -8.84 9.01
CA LEU A 126 -2.89 -9.66 8.24
C LEU A 126 -3.33 -10.89 9.04
N ALA A 127 -2.41 -11.59 9.70
CA ALA A 127 -2.73 -12.74 10.55
C ALA A 127 -3.59 -12.35 11.75
N ALA A 128 -3.28 -11.23 12.42
CA ALA A 128 -4.09 -10.70 13.52
C ALA A 128 -5.51 -10.33 13.05
N LEU A 129 -5.65 -9.70 11.88
CA LEU A 129 -6.95 -9.39 11.28
C LEU A 129 -7.72 -10.67 10.94
N TRP A 130 -7.06 -11.69 10.38
CA TRP A 130 -7.70 -12.97 10.08
C TRP A 130 -8.26 -13.62 11.35
N LEU A 131 -7.41 -13.81 12.37
CA LEU A 131 -7.80 -14.42 13.64
C LEU A 131 -8.91 -13.63 14.34
N HIS A 132 -8.92 -12.30 14.19
CA HIS A 132 -9.93 -11.45 14.80
C HIS A 132 -11.20 -11.30 13.95
N LEU A 133 -11.18 -11.55 12.65
CA LEU A 133 -12.37 -11.33 11.79
C LEU A 133 -12.93 -12.63 11.20
N GLU A 134 -12.34 -13.77 11.54
CA GLU A 134 -12.93 -15.08 11.29
C GLU A 134 -14.32 -15.16 11.94
N GLY A 135 -15.32 -15.51 11.13
CA GLY A 135 -16.74 -15.56 11.53
C GLY A 135 -17.37 -14.20 11.88
N ALA A 136 -16.71 -13.07 11.60
CA ALA A 136 -17.26 -11.75 11.87
C ALA A 136 -18.42 -11.40 10.94
N ALA A 137 -19.39 -10.63 11.45
CA ALA A 137 -20.50 -10.12 10.65
C ALA A 137 -20.04 -9.09 9.61
N ASN A 138 -18.89 -8.45 9.85
CA ASN A 138 -18.29 -7.46 8.96
C ASN A 138 -16.80 -7.78 8.70
N PRO A 139 -16.48 -8.49 7.60
CA PRO A 139 -15.12 -8.86 7.24
C PRO A 139 -14.38 -7.80 6.41
N VAL A 140 -14.95 -6.59 6.23
CA VAL A 140 -14.44 -5.59 5.27
C VAL A 140 -13.01 -5.15 5.59
N ALA A 141 -12.66 -4.99 6.86
CA ALA A 141 -11.31 -4.61 7.27
C ALA A 141 -10.27 -5.66 6.84
N PHE A 142 -10.58 -6.95 6.99
CA PHE A 142 -9.71 -8.04 6.56
C PHE A 142 -9.49 -7.99 5.06
N TRP A 143 -10.56 -7.95 4.26
CA TRP A 143 -10.45 -7.96 2.79
C TRP A 143 -9.78 -6.71 2.23
N THR A 144 -10.00 -5.56 2.85
CA THR A 144 -9.29 -4.32 2.51
C THR A 144 -7.78 -4.48 2.69
N PHE A 145 -7.37 -4.98 3.86
CA PHE A 145 -5.95 -5.18 4.17
C PHE A 145 -5.32 -6.29 3.31
N ALA A 146 -6.04 -7.39 3.07
CA ALA A 146 -5.60 -8.50 2.23
C ALA A 146 -5.39 -8.07 0.77
N THR A 147 -6.30 -7.26 0.21
CA THR A 147 -6.15 -6.68 -1.14
C THR A 147 -4.90 -5.81 -1.22
N LEU A 148 -4.68 -4.92 -0.24
CA LEU A 148 -3.47 -4.09 -0.21
C LEU A 148 -2.20 -4.94 -0.11
N PHE A 149 -2.19 -5.95 0.75
CA PHE A 149 -1.07 -6.84 0.93
C PHE A 149 -0.75 -7.61 -0.35
N GLY A 150 -1.77 -8.20 -0.98
CA GLY A 150 -1.64 -8.92 -2.25
C GLY A 150 -1.10 -8.03 -3.36
N ALA A 151 -1.72 -6.85 -3.55
CA ALA A 151 -1.28 -5.87 -4.54
C ALA A 151 0.17 -5.41 -4.30
N ARG A 152 0.57 -5.20 -3.04
CA ARG A 152 1.95 -4.83 -2.70
C ARG A 152 2.94 -5.94 -3.01
N LEU A 153 2.59 -7.19 -2.69
CA LEU A 153 3.44 -8.35 -2.97
C LEU A 153 3.62 -8.53 -4.48
N THR A 154 2.55 -8.46 -5.26
CA THR A 154 2.63 -8.56 -6.73
C THR A 154 3.40 -7.41 -7.34
N ALA A 155 3.21 -6.18 -6.85
CA ALA A 155 3.98 -5.00 -7.26
C ALA A 155 5.48 -5.20 -7.02
N LYS A 156 5.88 -5.63 -5.82
CA LYS A 156 7.29 -5.88 -5.48
C LYS A 156 7.91 -6.99 -6.32
N LEU A 157 7.17 -8.08 -6.55
CA LEU A 157 7.63 -9.18 -7.40
C LEU A 157 7.77 -8.73 -8.87
N ASN A 158 6.83 -7.93 -9.38
CA ASN A 158 6.93 -7.33 -10.72
C ASN A 158 8.16 -6.42 -10.84
N LEU A 159 8.40 -5.55 -9.86
CA LEU A 159 9.59 -4.69 -9.82
C LEU A 159 10.89 -5.49 -9.76
N TRP A 160 10.91 -6.62 -9.05
CA TRP A 160 12.08 -7.50 -8.96
C TRP A 160 12.33 -8.30 -10.25
N LEU A 161 11.28 -8.92 -10.81
CA LEU A 161 11.36 -9.66 -12.08
C LEU A 161 11.67 -8.74 -13.28
N GLY A 162 11.35 -7.45 -13.10
CA GLY A 162 11.68 -6.36 -14.00
C GLY A 162 10.46 -5.86 -14.75
N VAL A 163 10.26 -4.54 -14.69
CA VAL A 163 9.22 -3.80 -15.42
C VAL A 163 9.85 -2.62 -16.15
N PRO A 164 9.22 -2.13 -17.23
CA PRO A 164 9.79 -1.05 -18.04
C PRO A 164 9.93 0.29 -17.31
N HIS A 165 9.08 0.57 -16.32
CA HIS A 165 9.11 1.82 -15.58
C HIS A 165 9.10 1.55 -14.06
N VAL A 166 10.07 2.15 -13.37
CA VAL A 166 10.17 2.12 -11.90
C VAL A 166 9.94 3.54 -11.41
N HIS A 167 8.91 3.75 -10.59
CA HIS A 167 8.57 5.05 -10.01
C HIS A 167 9.53 5.46 -8.88
N ALA A 168 10.85 5.46 -9.17
CA ALA A 168 11.90 5.85 -8.24
C ALA A 168 11.76 7.31 -7.76
N GLU A 169 10.98 8.12 -8.47
CA GLU A 169 10.72 9.51 -8.11
C GLU A 169 9.91 9.69 -6.83
N MET A 170 9.01 8.75 -6.50
CA MET A 170 8.20 8.79 -5.27
C MET A 170 8.95 8.33 -4.02
N LEU A 171 10.15 7.74 -4.16
CA LEU A 171 10.92 7.26 -3.02
C LEU A 171 11.59 8.44 -2.27
N PRO A 172 11.46 8.51 -0.92
CA PRO A 172 12.22 9.46 -0.10
C PRO A 172 13.73 9.33 -0.31
N ARG A 173 14.51 10.40 -0.05
CA ARG A 173 15.97 10.41 -0.30
C ARG A 173 16.70 9.30 0.44
N ARG A 174 16.18 8.84 1.58
CA ARG A 174 16.76 7.72 2.34
C ARG A 174 16.56 6.36 1.69
N LEU A 175 15.54 6.18 0.84
CA LEU A 175 15.24 4.94 0.12
C LEU A 175 15.70 4.99 -1.35
N SER A 176 16.39 6.04 -1.78
CA SER A 176 16.93 6.15 -3.14
C SER A 176 17.87 4.99 -3.51
N HIS A 177 18.57 4.43 -2.52
CA HIS A 177 19.43 3.26 -2.68
C HIS A 177 18.65 1.95 -2.96
N VAL A 178 17.35 1.90 -2.71
CA VAL A 178 16.50 0.75 -3.06
C VAL A 178 16.28 0.70 -4.57
N ALA A 179 16.21 1.88 -5.23
CA ALA A 179 15.99 1.97 -6.66
C ALA A 179 17.11 1.32 -7.49
N SER A 180 18.35 1.32 -6.99
CA SER A 180 19.49 0.67 -7.67
C SER A 180 19.42 -0.86 -7.70
N HIS A 181 18.46 -1.47 -6.99
CA HIS A 181 18.25 -2.92 -7.00
C HIS A 181 17.22 -3.35 -8.05
N PHE A 182 16.48 -2.41 -8.65
CA PHE A 182 15.47 -2.71 -9.66
C PHE A 182 16.08 -2.72 -11.07
N ARG A 183 15.61 -3.65 -11.91
CA ARG A 183 16.03 -3.77 -13.31
C ARG A 183 14.91 -3.31 -14.23
N ILE A 184 15.23 -2.38 -15.13
CA ILE A 184 14.35 -2.01 -16.25
C ILE A 184 14.37 -3.15 -17.27
N ARG A 185 13.27 -3.90 -17.41
CA ARG A 185 13.12 -5.02 -18.36
C ARG A 185 11.74 -5.02 -19.02
N ARG A 186 11.61 -5.75 -20.13
CA ARG A 186 10.32 -5.99 -20.80
C ARG A 186 9.35 -6.71 -19.84
N PRO A 187 8.02 -6.51 -19.97
CA PRO A 187 7.04 -7.17 -19.13
C PRO A 187 7.21 -8.69 -19.15
N THR A 188 7.23 -9.29 -17.97
CA THR A 188 7.39 -10.74 -17.80
C THR A 188 6.03 -11.45 -17.86
N PRO A 189 5.96 -12.77 -18.10
CA PRO A 189 4.70 -13.52 -18.01
C PRO A 189 4.02 -13.37 -16.63
N PHE A 190 4.80 -13.13 -15.57
CA PHE A 190 4.29 -12.84 -14.24
C PHE A 190 3.50 -11.52 -14.18
N PHE A 191 3.90 -10.50 -14.96
CA PHE A 191 3.13 -9.28 -15.09
C PHE A 191 1.72 -9.56 -15.62
N ALA A 192 1.62 -10.33 -16.72
CA ALA A 192 0.34 -10.72 -17.29
C ALA A 192 -0.52 -11.49 -16.27
N LEU A 193 0.09 -12.45 -15.55
CA LEU A 193 -0.59 -13.18 -14.48
C LEU A 193 -1.12 -12.24 -13.38
N SER A 194 -0.30 -11.31 -12.88
CA SER A 194 -0.68 -10.38 -11.82
C SER A 194 -1.85 -9.47 -12.23
N VAL A 195 -1.80 -8.93 -13.46
CA VAL A 195 -2.87 -8.09 -14.02
C VAL A 195 -4.14 -8.91 -14.23
N THR A 196 -4.04 -10.14 -14.74
CA THR A 196 -5.19 -11.04 -14.90
C THR A 196 -5.84 -11.33 -13.55
N LEU A 197 -5.06 -11.69 -12.52
CA LEU A 197 -5.58 -11.96 -11.17
C LEU A 197 -6.24 -10.72 -10.56
N LEU A 198 -5.64 -9.54 -10.68
CA LEU A 198 -6.24 -8.29 -10.21
C LEU A 198 -7.53 -7.95 -10.98
N THR A 199 -7.55 -8.17 -12.30
CA THR A 199 -8.76 -7.97 -13.12
C THR A 199 -9.89 -8.91 -12.69
N LEU A 200 -9.58 -10.19 -12.44
CA LEU A 200 -10.55 -11.15 -11.91
C LEU A 200 -11.03 -10.75 -10.52
N ALA A 201 -10.13 -10.27 -9.65
CA ALA A 201 -10.50 -9.79 -8.31
C ALA A 201 -11.42 -8.57 -8.38
N VAL A 202 -11.16 -7.59 -9.25
CA VAL A 202 -12.06 -6.46 -9.50
C VAL A 202 -13.44 -6.95 -9.93
N GLY A 203 -13.48 -7.89 -10.89
CA GLY A 203 -14.72 -8.50 -11.36
C GLY A 203 -15.48 -9.23 -10.25
N GLY A 204 -14.78 -10.02 -9.43
CA GLY A 204 -15.35 -10.75 -8.29
C GLY A 204 -15.92 -9.83 -7.22
N TRP A 205 -15.20 -8.76 -6.85
CA TRP A 205 -15.71 -7.79 -5.88
C TRP A 205 -16.88 -6.99 -6.43
N THR A 206 -16.84 -6.61 -7.71
CA THR A 206 -17.95 -5.91 -8.37
C THR A 206 -19.19 -6.79 -8.46
N TRP A 207 -19.02 -8.08 -8.80
CA TRP A 207 -20.08 -9.08 -8.79
C TRP A 207 -20.68 -9.24 -7.39
N THR A 208 -19.83 -9.38 -6.38
CA THR A 208 -20.25 -9.47 -4.97
C THR A 208 -21.03 -8.23 -4.56
N ALA A 209 -20.57 -7.03 -4.93
CA ALA A 209 -21.26 -5.79 -4.63
C ALA A 209 -22.63 -5.69 -5.34
N ALA A 210 -22.74 -6.23 -6.56
CA ALA A 210 -23.97 -6.20 -7.35
C ALA A 210 -25.01 -7.24 -6.90
N THR A 211 -24.56 -8.37 -6.34
CA THR A 211 -25.42 -9.51 -5.95
C THR A 211 -25.66 -9.61 -4.44
N ALA A 212 -24.97 -8.80 -3.62
CA ALA A 212 -25.16 -8.79 -2.17
C ALA A 212 -26.59 -8.40 -1.78
N GLU A 213 -27.22 -9.24 -0.97
CA GLU A 213 -28.56 -9.00 -0.43
C GLU A 213 -28.56 -7.92 0.67
N ALA A 214 -27.49 -7.86 1.47
CA ALA A 214 -27.34 -6.89 2.54
C ALA A 214 -26.66 -5.59 2.03
N PRO A 215 -27.22 -4.39 2.30
CA PRO A 215 -26.63 -3.13 1.87
C PRO A 215 -25.20 -2.89 2.37
N ALA A 216 -24.89 -3.33 3.60
CA ALA A 216 -23.55 -3.21 4.18
C ALA A 216 -22.52 -4.07 3.44
N ALA A 217 -22.89 -5.30 3.06
CA ALA A 217 -22.04 -6.18 2.27
C ALA A 217 -21.81 -5.62 0.86
N ALA A 218 -22.84 -5.06 0.23
CA ALA A 218 -22.73 -4.39 -1.06
C ALA A 218 -21.75 -3.20 -1.03
N VAL A 219 -21.86 -2.35 0.01
CA VAL A 219 -20.95 -1.20 0.21
C VAL A 219 -19.53 -1.67 0.50
N GLY A 220 -19.35 -2.64 1.40
CA GLY A 220 -18.04 -3.22 1.72
C GLY A 220 -17.33 -3.78 0.50
N ALA A 221 -18.03 -4.59 -0.31
CA ALA A 221 -17.50 -5.13 -1.55
C ALA A 221 -17.19 -4.02 -2.57
N ALA A 222 -18.00 -2.97 -2.67
CA ALA A 222 -17.73 -1.83 -3.56
C ALA A 222 -16.47 -1.04 -3.15
N LEU A 223 -16.23 -0.86 -1.83
CA LEU A 223 -15.01 -0.24 -1.31
C LEU A 223 -13.77 -1.05 -1.70
N VAL A 224 -13.81 -2.36 -1.49
CA VAL A 224 -12.69 -3.26 -1.84
C VAL A 224 -12.52 -3.36 -3.35
N ALA A 225 -13.60 -3.37 -4.14
CA ALA A 225 -13.56 -3.34 -5.60
C ALA A 225 -12.83 -2.10 -6.12
N ALA A 226 -13.18 -0.92 -5.61
CA ALA A 226 -12.56 0.34 -6.01
C ALA A 226 -11.06 0.37 -5.65
N LEU A 227 -10.69 -0.14 -4.47
CA LEU A 227 -9.29 -0.25 -4.06
C LEU A 227 -8.51 -1.25 -4.94
N THR A 228 -9.12 -2.38 -5.27
CA THR A 228 -8.52 -3.39 -6.17
C THR A 228 -8.35 -2.84 -7.59
N ALA A 229 -9.32 -2.07 -8.07
CA ALA A 229 -9.24 -1.42 -9.38
C ALA A 229 -8.13 -0.37 -9.42
N LEU A 230 -7.92 0.35 -8.32
CA LEU A 230 -6.82 1.28 -8.20
C LEU A 230 -5.47 0.57 -8.20
N ALA A 231 -5.34 -0.55 -7.48
CA ALA A 231 -4.15 -1.39 -7.54
C ALA A 231 -3.90 -1.94 -8.95
N LEU A 232 -4.96 -2.34 -9.67
CA LEU A 232 -4.86 -2.77 -11.08
C LEU A 232 -4.32 -1.65 -11.97
N VAL A 233 -4.83 -0.42 -11.81
CA VAL A 233 -4.33 0.76 -12.53
C VAL A 233 -2.85 0.99 -12.20
N GLU A 234 -2.47 0.93 -10.93
CA GLU A 234 -1.07 1.08 -10.50
C GLU A 234 -0.15 0.03 -11.15
N HIS A 235 -0.61 -1.21 -11.31
CA HIS A 235 0.15 -2.23 -12.04
C HIS A 235 0.31 -1.88 -13.52
N TRP A 236 -0.74 -1.37 -14.17
CA TRP A 236 -0.63 -0.90 -15.56
C TRP A 236 0.34 0.27 -15.70
N LEU A 237 0.39 1.18 -14.73
CA LEU A 237 1.33 2.31 -14.72
C LEU A 237 2.81 1.87 -14.67
N MET A 238 3.11 0.67 -14.16
CA MET A 238 4.47 0.11 -14.22
C MET A 238 4.94 -0.22 -15.65
N VAL A 239 4.00 -0.36 -16.60
CA VAL A 239 4.28 -0.67 -18.01
C VAL A 239 4.10 0.55 -18.90
N VAL A 240 3.09 1.39 -18.63
CA VAL A 240 2.83 2.60 -19.42
C VAL A 240 3.80 3.71 -19.01
N PRO A 241 4.48 4.40 -19.96
CA PRO A 241 5.40 5.50 -19.68
C PRO A 241 4.64 6.79 -19.27
N ILE A 242 3.94 6.78 -18.13
CA ILE A 242 3.33 7.98 -17.56
C ILE A 242 4.28 8.53 -16.49
N PRO A 243 4.69 9.80 -16.56
CA PRO A 243 5.49 10.43 -15.52
C PRO A 243 4.60 10.69 -14.28
N ASP A 244 4.40 9.66 -13.46
CA ASP A 244 3.60 9.71 -12.23
C ASP A 244 4.11 10.73 -11.21
N GLY A 245 5.38 11.12 -11.32
CA GLY A 245 5.94 12.24 -10.57
C GLY A 245 5.08 13.50 -10.67
N VAL A 246 4.47 13.77 -11.84
CA VAL A 246 3.63 14.96 -12.10
C VAL A 246 2.47 15.10 -11.12
N LEU A 247 1.83 13.98 -10.78
CA LEU A 247 0.67 13.93 -9.88
C LEU A 247 1.04 14.27 -8.43
N TRP A 248 2.27 13.98 -8.03
CA TRP A 248 2.74 14.14 -6.65
C TRP A 248 3.72 15.30 -6.46
N ARG A 249 4.02 16.09 -7.51
CA ARG A 249 4.91 17.27 -7.44
C ARG A 249 4.52 18.30 -6.40
N TRP A 250 3.25 18.33 -5.97
CA TRP A 250 2.80 19.22 -4.90
C TRP A 250 3.25 18.75 -3.51
N THR A 251 3.56 17.45 -3.35
CA THR A 251 4.16 16.89 -2.13
C THR A 251 5.68 17.07 -2.10
N GLU A 252 6.31 17.21 -3.28
CA GLU A 252 7.70 17.63 -3.43
C GLU A 252 7.78 19.15 -3.23
N ALA A 253 8.56 19.61 -2.24
CA ALA A 253 8.77 21.05 -2.08
C ALA A 253 9.62 21.57 -3.25
N ARG A 254 9.17 22.65 -3.90
CA ARG A 254 9.93 23.39 -4.92
C ARG A 254 11.36 23.66 -4.41
N GLY A 255 12.37 23.02 -5.02
CA GLY A 255 13.79 23.34 -4.78
C GLY A 255 14.75 22.17 -4.62
N ALA A 256 14.30 20.92 -4.45
CA ALA A 256 15.20 19.78 -4.41
C ALA A 256 15.54 19.30 -5.83
N ARG A 257 16.57 19.91 -6.45
CA ARG A 257 17.18 19.37 -7.67
C ARG A 257 17.74 17.98 -7.33
N LYS A 258 17.06 16.91 -7.74
CA LYS A 258 17.63 15.56 -7.73
C LYS A 258 18.90 15.59 -8.60
N PRO A 259 20.03 14.99 -8.18
CA PRO A 259 21.16 14.83 -9.08
C PRO A 259 20.69 14.03 -10.30
N ALA A 260 21.07 14.48 -11.49
CA ALA A 260 20.86 13.69 -12.70
C ALA A 260 21.60 12.35 -12.57
N PRO A 261 21.10 11.28 -13.24
CA PRO A 261 21.78 9.99 -13.26
C PRO A 261 23.21 10.09 -13.81
#